data_AF-A0A2S9GCA3-F1
#
_entry.id   AF-A0A2S9GCA3-F1
#
_cell.length_a   1.000
_cell.length_b   1.000
_cell.length_c   1.000
_cell.angle_alpha   90.00
_cell.angle_beta   90.00
_cell.angle_gamma   90.00
#
_symmetry.space_group_name_H-M   'P 1'
#
loop_
_entity.id
_entity.type
_entity.pdbx_description
1 polymer ?
#
loop_
_entity_poly.entity_id
_entity_poly.type
_entity_poly.pdbx_seq_one_letter_code
_entity_poly.pdbx_strand_id
1 'polypeptide(L)'
;EYLAAVLSREVAAREASGAATRIRSAGFPTRKSLEDFNFDHHPALNRDMIAHLGTGAFLAKASNVVLLGPPGTGKTHLAIGLAV
;
A
#
# COMPACT_ATOMS: atom_id res chain seq x y z
N GLU A 1 -29.40 -16.90 -7.21
CA GLU A 1 -28.29 -16.49 -6.32
C GLU A 1 -26.95 -17.16 -6.61
N TYR A 2 -26.89 -18.49 -6.85
CA TYR A 2 -25.62 -19.19 -7.15
C TYR A 2 -24.78 -18.56 -8.27
N LEU A 3 -25.38 -18.26 -9.43
CA LEU A 3 -24.65 -17.66 -10.55
C LEU A 3 -24.06 -16.28 -10.20
N ALA A 4 -24.78 -15.47 -9.43
CA ALA A 4 -24.28 -14.17 -8.97
C ALA A 4 -23.10 -14.32 -8.00
N ALA A 5 -23.14 -15.32 -7.11
CA ALA A 5 -22.03 -15.63 -6.21
C ALA A 5 -20.78 -16.12 -6.97
N VAL A 6 -20.96 -16.98 -7.97
CA VAL A 6 -19.86 -17.46 -8.82
C VAL A 6 -19.23 -16.31 -9.61
N LEU A 7 -20.04 -15.45 -10.23
CA LEU A 7 -19.56 -14.29 -10.97
C LEU A 7 -18.82 -13.30 -10.06
N SER A 8 -19.35 -13.04 -8.86
CA SER A 8 -18.68 -12.16 -7.88
C SER A 8 -17.31 -12.69 -7.48
N ARG A 9 -17.18 -14.02 -7.30
CA ARG A 9 -15.91 -14.67 -7.01
C ARG A 9 -14.90 -14.53 -8.16
N GLU A 10 -15.35 -14.69 -9.41
CA GLU A 10 -14.49 -14.52 -10.59
C GLU A 10 -13.97 -13.08 -10.71
N VAL A 11 -14.85 -12.09 -10.49
CA VAL A 11 -14.45 -10.67 -10.49
C VAL A 11 -13.38 -10.42 -9.43
N ALA A 12 -13.60 -10.87 -8.19
CA ALA A 12 -12.62 -10.71 -7.11
C ALA A 12 -11.29 -11.42 -7.42
N ALA A 13 -11.33 -12.61 -8.00
CA ALA A 13 -10.12 -13.35 -8.41
C ALA A 13 -9.34 -12.60 -9.50
N ARG A 14 -10.04 -12.04 -10.49
CA ARG A 14 -9.43 -11.25 -11.56
C ARG A 14 -8.81 -9.95 -11.04
N GLU A 15 -9.49 -9.25 -10.13
CA GLU A 15 -8.95 -8.05 -9.48
C GLU A 15 -7.70 -8.35 -8.67
N ALA A 16 -7.71 -9.41 -7.85
CA ALA A 16 -6.56 -9.85 -7.06
C ALA A 16 -5.36 -10.23 -7.95
N SER A 17 -5.61 -10.97 -9.04
CA SER A 17 -4.59 -11.34 -10.03
C SER A 17 -3.98 -10.11 -10.72
N GLY A 18 -4.83 -9.14 -11.09
CA GLY A 18 -4.40 -7.87 -11.66
C GLY A 18 -3.54 -7.06 -10.70
N ALA A 19 -3.95 -6.94 -9.42
CA ALA A 19 -3.17 -6.27 -8.38
C ALA A 19 -1.81 -6.94 -8.17
N ALA A 20 -1.79 -8.27 -8.03
CA ALA A 20 -0.54 -9.02 -7.86
C ALA A 20 0.42 -8.84 -9.05
N THR A 21 -0.11 -8.74 -10.26
CA THR A 21 0.68 -8.50 -11.47
C THR A 21 1.29 -7.10 -11.47
N ARG A 22 0.52 -6.07 -11.11
CA ARG A 22 1.02 -4.68 -10.99
C ARG A 22 2.11 -4.55 -9.94
N ILE A 23 1.91 -5.16 -8.76
CA ILE A 23 2.92 -5.18 -7.68
C ILE A 23 4.21 -5.85 -8.16
N ARG A 24 4.11 -6.97 -8.87
CA ARG A 24 5.29 -7.66 -9.43
C ARG A 24 6.02 -6.80 -10.47
N SER A 25 5.29 -6.13 -11.36
CA SER A 25 5.89 -5.26 -12.38
C SER A 25 6.55 -4.00 -11.82
N ALA A 26 6.15 -3.55 -10.62
CA ALA A 26 6.76 -2.40 -9.97
C ALA A 26 8.21 -2.64 -9.51
N GLY A 27 8.66 -3.90 -9.47
CA GLY A 27 10.07 -4.23 -9.22
C GLY A 27 10.54 -3.95 -7.79
N PHE A 28 9.63 -3.94 -6.81
CA PHE A 28 10.02 -3.75 -5.41
C PHE A 28 10.96 -4.87 -4.93
N PRO A 29 11.99 -4.54 -4.12
CA PRO A 29 12.94 -5.54 -3.62
C PRO A 29 12.29 -6.51 -2.63
N THR A 30 11.23 -6.08 -1.94
CA THR A 30 10.43 -6.91 -1.03
C THR A 30 8.97 -6.47 -1.08
N ARG A 31 8.03 -7.34 -0.70
CA ARG A 31 6.64 -6.96 -0.47
C ARG A 31 6.50 -6.50 0.98
N LYS A 32 6.00 -5.29 1.17
CA LYS A 32 5.71 -4.67 2.48
C LYS A 32 4.38 -3.96 2.37
N SER A 33 3.47 -4.20 3.31
CA SER A 33 2.23 -3.44 3.39
C SER A 33 2.31 -2.38 4.51
N LEU A 34 1.35 -1.46 4.54
CA LEU A 34 1.27 -0.49 5.64
C LEU A 34 0.92 -1.17 6.97
N GLU A 35 0.16 -2.28 6.94
CA GLU A 35 -0.19 -3.06 8.13
C GLU A 35 1.03 -3.76 8.74
N ASP A 36 2.02 -4.11 7.93
CA ASP A 36 3.29 -4.70 8.39
C ASP A 36 4.21 -3.67 9.08
N PHE A 37 3.89 -2.37 9.02
CA PHE A 37 4.77 -1.33 9.54
C PHE A 37 4.69 -1.26 11.07
N ASN A 38 5.81 -1.54 11.74
CA ASN A 38 5.89 -1.39 13.18
C ASN A 38 6.18 0.08 13.57
N PHE A 39 5.10 0.80 13.86
CA PHE A 39 5.13 2.19 14.32
C PHE A 39 5.79 2.40 15.69
N ASP A 40 5.98 1.36 16.51
CA ASP A 40 6.61 1.49 17.83
C ASP A 40 8.10 1.81 17.70
N HIS A 41 8.73 1.48 16.56
CA HIS A 41 10.09 1.92 16.22
C HIS A 41 10.19 3.40 15.88
N HIS A 42 9.07 4.07 15.61
CA HIS A 42 9.04 5.49 15.30
C HIS A 42 7.82 6.20 15.94
N PRO A 43 7.78 6.33 17.28
CA PRO A 43 6.60 6.82 18.00
C PRO A 43 6.17 8.23 17.62
N ALA A 44 7.12 9.06 17.15
CA ALA A 44 6.84 10.41 16.67
C ALA A 44 6.18 10.46 15.28
N LEU A 45 6.07 9.32 14.58
CA LEU A 45 5.41 9.27 13.28
C LEU A 45 3.89 9.37 13.47
N ASN A 46 3.28 10.33 12.80
CA ASN A 46 1.83 10.52 12.84
C ASN A 46 1.12 9.37 12.10
N ARG A 47 0.50 8.46 12.85
CA ARG A 47 -0.23 7.29 12.32
C ARG A 47 -1.42 7.70 11.45
N ASP A 48 -2.15 8.75 11.83
CA ASP A 48 -3.31 9.23 11.09
C ASP A 48 -2.92 9.78 9.71
N MET A 49 -1.78 10.49 9.64
CA MET A 49 -1.23 10.94 8.36
C MET A 49 -0.88 9.75 7.46
N ILE A 50 -0.23 8.71 8.00
CA ILE A 50 0.13 7.53 7.21
C ILE A 50 -1.11 6.78 6.74
N ALA A 51 -2.12 6.62 7.61
CA ALA A 51 -3.40 6.04 7.23
C ALA A 51 -4.10 6.86 6.12
N HIS A 52 -4.06 8.19 6.21
CA HIS A 52 -4.60 9.07 5.18
C HIS A 52 -3.86 8.93 3.83
N LEU A 53 -2.54 8.82 3.86
CA LEU A 53 -1.76 8.55 2.65
C LEU A 53 -2.10 7.17 2.06
N GLY A 54 -2.35 6.17 2.91
CA GLY A 54 -2.76 4.82 2.52
C GLY A 54 -4.09 4.77 1.75
N THR A 55 -4.96 5.78 1.87
CA THR A 55 -6.18 5.86 1.05
C THR A 55 -5.91 6.30 -0.39
N GLY A 56 -4.66 6.66 -0.74
CA GLY A 56 -4.31 7.18 -2.06
C GLY A 56 -4.83 8.59 -2.34
N ALA A 57 -5.29 9.34 -1.33
CA ALA A 57 -5.89 10.67 -1.52
C ALA A 57 -4.93 11.66 -2.22
N PHE A 58 -3.63 11.48 -2.06
CA PHE A 58 -2.60 12.29 -2.69
C PHE A 58 -2.55 12.10 -4.22
N LEU A 59 -2.94 10.93 -4.73
CA LEU A 59 -3.02 10.65 -6.16
C LEU A 59 -4.12 11.49 -6.82
N ALA A 60 -5.31 11.52 -6.22
CA ALA A 60 -6.43 12.32 -6.71
C ALA A 60 -6.14 13.82 -6.70
N LYS A 61 -5.31 14.27 -5.75
CA LYS A 61 -4.89 15.67 -5.62
C LYS A 61 -3.65 16.03 -6.44
N ALA A 62 -3.05 15.06 -7.15
CA ALA A 62 -1.76 15.21 -7.84
C ALA A 62 -0.66 15.81 -6.93
N SER A 63 -0.65 15.45 -5.65
CA SER A 63 0.29 15.95 -4.66
C SER A 63 1.43 14.97 -4.42
N ASN A 64 2.65 15.49 -4.26
CA ASN A 64 3.83 14.67 -4.01
C ASN A 64 3.93 14.28 -2.54
N VAL A 65 4.32 13.03 -2.28
CA VAL A 65 4.68 12.53 -0.95
C VAL A 65 6.19 12.40 -0.88
N VAL A 66 6.82 13.05 0.11
CA VAL A 66 8.27 12.99 0.31
C VAL A 66 8.55 12.44 1.71
N LEU A 67 9.28 11.32 1.78
CA LEU A 67 9.68 10.69 3.04
C LEU A 67 11.11 11.13 3.39
N LEU A 68 11.27 11.90 4.47
CA LEU A 68 12.55 12.45 4.91
C LEU A 68 12.94 11.90 6.29
N GLY A 69 14.24 11.67 6.48
CA GLY A 69 14.80 11.26 7.77
C GLY A 69 16.04 10.37 7.65
N PRO A 70 16.73 10.10 8.78
CA PRO A 70 17.95 9.27 8.83
C PRO A 70 17.78 7.88 8.22
N PRO A 71 18.85 7.22 7.74
CA PRO A 71 18.77 5.83 7.26
C PRO A 71 18.21 4.90 8.35
N GLY A 72 17.51 3.83 7.95
CA GLY A 72 16.95 2.83 8.88
C GLY A 72 15.60 3.18 9.51
N THR A 73 15.03 4.37 9.30
CA THR A 73 13.75 4.79 9.90
C THR A 73 12.49 4.26 9.22
N GLY A 74 12.60 3.25 8.35
CA GLY A 74 11.43 2.63 7.70
C GLY A 74 10.84 3.37 6.48
N LYS A 75 11.50 4.42 5.97
CA LYS A 75 11.05 5.16 4.77
C LYS A 75 10.82 4.25 3.54
N THR A 76 11.74 3.34 3.27
CA THR A 76 11.59 2.39 2.14
C THR A 76 10.41 1.46 2.34
N HIS A 77 10.13 1.02 3.58
CA HIS A 77 8.93 0.23 3.88
C HIS A 77 7.68 1.03 3.57
N LEU A 78 7.58 2.27 4.09
CA LEU A 78 6.42 3.13 3.86
C LEU A 78 6.21 3.42 2.36
N ALA A 79 7.28 3.68 1.62
CA ALA A 79 7.21 3.90 0.18
C ALA A 79 6.66 2.69 -0.58
N ILE A 80 7.10 1.47 -0.22
CA ILE A 80 6.59 0.23 -0.80
C ILE A 80 5.14 0.00 -0.38
N GLY A 81 4.83 0.17 0.90
CA GLY A 81 3.48 -0.02 1.45
C GLY A 81 2.44 0.91 0.86
N LEU A 82 2.80 2.16 0.51
CA LEU A 82 1.90 3.09 -0.18
C LEU A 82 1.61 2.70 -1.64
N ALA A 83 2.40 1.80 -2.22
CA ALA A 83 2.28 1.39 -3.62
C ALA A 83 1.67 -0.01 -3.80
N VAL A 84 1.42 -0.74 -2.72
CA VAL A 84 0.85 -2.10 -2.68
C VAL A 84 -0.61 -2.04 -2.25
#